data_AF-A0A016QNT2-F1
#
_entry.id   AF-A0A016QNT2-F1
#
_cell.length_a   1.000
_cell.length_b   1.000
_cell.length_c   1.000
_cell.angle_alpha   90.00
_cell.angle_beta   90.00
_cell.angle_gamma   90.00
#
_symmetry.space_group_name_H-M   'P 1'
#
loop_
_entity.id
_entity.type
_entity.pdbx_description
1 polymer ?
#
loop_
_entity_poly.entity_id
_entity_poly.type
_entity_poly.pdbx_seq_one_letter_code
_entity_poly.pdbx_strand_id
1 'polypeptide(L)'
;MKRMLIAAALALPLGACGLIRTPNTPGVADVQFPASVGASETMNVAVTVGLGCGRFDGFSAQRTASRLTLTTRGSVPVGVACSASVRNETRTYTDPGTPTRTGPFEIVVNGKTWGTTDIR
;
A
#
# COMPACT_ATOMS: atom_id res chain seq x y z
N MET A 1 24.31 55.96 19.80
CA MET A 1 25.14 54.95 19.09
C MET A 1 25.64 53.91 20.08
N LYS A 2 25.14 52.66 20.01
CA LYS A 2 25.62 51.38 20.60
C LYS A 2 24.40 50.43 20.56
N ARG A 3 24.09 49.73 19.47
CA ARG A 3 24.66 48.47 18.93
C ARG A 3 24.84 47.35 19.98
N MET A 4 24.24 46.20 19.65
CA MET A 4 24.57 44.82 20.06
C MET A 4 23.98 44.37 21.42
N LEU A 5 23.30 43.23 21.60
CA LEU A 5 23.06 42.02 20.81
C LEU A 5 21.68 41.43 21.16
N ILE A 6 20.87 41.06 20.15
CA ILE A 6 19.81 40.06 20.29
C ILE A 6 20.26 38.88 19.43
N ALA A 7 20.96 37.93 20.06
CA ALA A 7 21.41 36.70 19.41
C ALA A 7 21.38 35.57 20.43
N ALA A 8 20.19 35.03 20.69
CA ALA A 8 20.02 33.74 21.35
C ALA A 8 18.59 33.24 21.09
N ALA A 9 18.47 31.92 20.93
CA ALA A 9 17.23 31.16 20.77
C ALA A 9 16.67 31.00 19.35
N LEU A 10 17.50 30.53 18.42
CA LEU A 10 17.05 29.65 17.34
C LEU A 10 17.81 28.31 17.42
N ALA A 11 17.78 27.69 18.59
CA ALA A 11 18.11 26.28 18.74
C ALA A 11 16.82 25.48 18.50
N LEU A 12 16.39 25.38 17.24
CA LEU A 12 15.43 24.37 16.84
C LEU A 12 16.12 23.02 17.04
N PRO A 13 15.61 22.11 17.88
CA PRO A 13 16.17 20.77 17.97
C PRO A 13 15.95 20.09 16.62
N LEU A 14 17.01 19.87 15.85
CA LEU A 14 17.07 18.94 14.71
C LEU A 14 16.96 17.47 15.20
N GLY A 15 16.18 17.23 16.25
CA GLY A 15 16.01 15.96 16.93
C GLY A 15 14.89 15.11 16.35
N ALA A 16 14.72 15.11 15.03
CA ALA A 16 13.79 14.22 14.35
C ALA A 16 14.41 13.68 13.05
N CYS A 17 15.64 13.17 13.12
CA CYS A 17 16.11 12.19 12.14
C CYS A 17 15.34 10.88 12.36
N GLY A 18 14.08 10.84 11.92
CA GLY A 18 13.41 9.57 11.67
C GLY A 18 14.24 8.76 10.67
N LEU A 19 14.20 7.43 10.78
CA LEU A 19 14.84 6.54 9.81
C LEU A 19 14.43 6.96 8.39
N ILE A 20 15.40 7.30 7.54
CA ILE A 20 15.16 7.58 6.13
C ILE A 20 14.65 6.30 5.49
N ARG A 21 13.53 6.38 4.79
CA ARG A 21 12.93 5.24 4.08
C ARG A 21 12.76 5.57 2.62
N THR A 22 12.98 4.58 1.76
CA THR A 22 12.72 4.70 0.33
C THR A 22 11.47 3.91 -0.05
N PRO A 23 10.66 4.41 -1.00
CA PRO A 23 9.51 3.67 -1.50
C PRO A 23 9.92 2.31 -2.07
N ASN A 24 9.11 1.29 -1.83
CA ASN A 24 9.22 0.00 -2.48
C ASN A 24 7.82 -0.54 -2.84
N THR A 25 7.81 -1.54 -3.72
CA THR A 25 6.59 -2.32 -4.04
C THR A 25 6.76 -3.72 -3.43
N PRO A 26 6.16 -4.00 -2.26
CA PRO A 26 6.24 -5.31 -1.63
C PRO A 26 5.78 -6.43 -2.56
N GLY A 27 6.50 -7.55 -2.56
CA GLY A 27 6.08 -8.75 -3.29
C GLY A 27 4.75 -9.29 -2.76
N VAL A 28 3.96 -9.91 -3.64
CA VAL A 28 2.66 -10.50 -3.29
C VAL A 28 2.77 -12.01 -3.33
N ALA A 29 2.48 -12.64 -2.18
CA ALA A 29 2.51 -14.09 -2.02
C ALA A 29 1.15 -14.73 -2.34
N ASP A 30 0.05 -14.09 -1.96
CA ASP A 30 -1.30 -14.61 -2.16
C ASP A 30 -2.33 -13.48 -2.30
N VAL A 31 -3.43 -13.75 -3.00
CA VAL A 31 -4.55 -12.83 -3.17
C VAL A 31 -5.86 -13.61 -3.10
N GLN A 32 -6.74 -13.21 -2.18
CA GLN A 32 -8.03 -13.85 -1.95
C GLN A 32 -9.16 -12.83 -2.14
N PHE A 33 -10.20 -13.24 -2.85
CA PHE A 33 -11.41 -12.45 -3.11
C PHE A 33 -12.61 -13.38 -3.30
N PRO A 34 -13.85 -12.89 -3.10
CA PRO A 34 -15.06 -13.68 -3.33
C PRO A 34 -15.17 -14.15 -4.78
N ALA A 35 -15.62 -15.39 -4.97
CA ALA A 35 -15.91 -15.93 -6.30
C ALA A 35 -17.04 -15.17 -7.01
N SER A 36 -18.02 -14.65 -6.26
CA SER A 36 -19.09 -13.79 -6.77
C SER A 36 -19.38 -12.61 -5.86
N VAL A 37 -19.83 -11.49 -6.43
CA VAL A 37 -20.25 -10.29 -5.70
C VAL A 37 -21.34 -9.55 -6.45
N GLY A 38 -22.22 -8.85 -5.73
CA GLY A 38 -23.20 -7.98 -6.36
C GLY A 38 -22.55 -6.83 -7.15
N ALA A 39 -23.20 -6.40 -8.22
CA ALA A 39 -22.64 -5.38 -9.12
C ALA A 39 -22.21 -4.08 -8.41
N SER A 40 -22.93 -3.66 -7.37
CA SER A 40 -22.61 -2.47 -6.56
C SER A 40 -22.27 -2.80 -5.10
N GLU A 41 -22.14 -4.07 -4.75
CA GLU A 41 -21.82 -4.49 -3.37
C GLU A 41 -20.35 -4.22 -3.02
N THR A 42 -20.07 -3.97 -1.74
CA THR A 42 -18.70 -3.89 -1.25
C THR A 42 -17.99 -5.25 -1.38
N MET A 43 -16.75 -5.26 -1.87
CA MET A 43 -15.94 -6.47 -2.01
C MET A 43 -14.60 -6.30 -1.29
N ASN A 44 -14.21 -7.27 -0.47
CA ASN A 44 -12.90 -7.29 0.17
C ASN A 44 -11.92 -8.15 -0.63
N VAL A 45 -10.75 -7.58 -0.92
CA VAL A 45 -9.62 -8.29 -1.54
C VAL A 45 -8.51 -8.36 -0.50
N ALA A 46 -8.22 -9.55 0.00
CA ALA A 46 -7.13 -9.79 0.92
C ALA A 46 -5.85 -10.09 0.15
N VAL A 47 -4.80 -9.31 0.37
CA VAL A 47 -3.51 -9.42 -0.30
C VAL A 47 -2.44 -9.75 0.75
N THR A 48 -1.80 -10.91 0.62
CA THR A 48 -0.67 -11.29 1.46
C THR A 48 0.62 -10.78 0.84
N VAL A 49 1.27 -9.83 1.51
CA VAL A 49 2.51 -9.21 1.06
C VAL A 49 3.71 -9.74 1.83
N GLY A 50 4.81 -9.98 1.12
CA GLY A 50 6.11 -10.28 1.70
C GLY A 50 6.84 -8.99 2.06
N LEU A 51 7.06 -8.77 3.36
CA LEU A 51 7.79 -7.63 3.89
C LEU A 51 9.12 -8.11 4.46
N GLY A 52 10.22 -7.57 3.96
CA GLY A 52 11.55 -7.78 4.57
C GLY A 52 11.68 -6.99 5.89
N CYS A 53 12.73 -6.17 5.98
CA CYS A 53 12.79 -5.06 6.95
C CYS A 53 11.90 -3.86 6.56
N GLY A 54 11.19 -3.95 5.44
CA GLY A 54 10.25 -2.94 5.00
C GLY A 54 8.98 -2.92 5.83
N ARG A 55 8.11 -1.96 5.53
CA ARG A 55 6.75 -1.90 6.05
C ARG A 55 5.77 -1.73 4.90
N PHE A 56 4.52 -2.09 5.16
CA PHE A 56 3.42 -1.79 4.25
C PHE A 56 2.91 -0.36 4.53
N ASP A 57 2.78 0.44 3.47
CA ASP A 57 2.29 1.82 3.54
C ASP A 57 0.86 1.96 2.98
N GLY A 58 0.37 0.98 2.20
CA GLY A 58 -1.00 0.96 1.71
C GLY A 58 -1.14 0.38 0.31
N PHE A 59 -2.34 0.52 -0.25
CA PHE A 59 -2.61 0.24 -1.65
C PHE A 59 -2.69 1.54 -2.45
N SER A 60 -2.30 1.48 -3.73
CA SER A 60 -2.87 2.34 -4.75
C SER A 60 -3.86 1.49 -5.56
N ALA A 61 -5.00 2.06 -5.91
CA ALA A 61 -6.06 1.34 -6.60
C ALA A 61 -6.53 2.11 -7.83
N GLN A 62 -6.65 1.41 -8.95
CA GLN A 62 -7.31 1.89 -10.15
C GLN A 62 -8.45 0.94 -10.47
N ARG A 63 -9.63 1.50 -10.69
CA ARG A 63 -10.86 0.73 -10.80
C ARG A 63 -11.66 1.18 -12.01
N THR A 64 -12.16 0.22 -12.75
CA THR A 64 -13.11 0.39 -13.87
C THR A 64 -14.34 -0.47 -13.62
N ALA A 65 -15.31 -0.49 -14.54
CA ALA A 65 -16.47 -1.38 -14.42
C ALA A 65 -16.09 -2.87 -14.49
N SER A 66 -15.02 -3.25 -15.19
CA SER A 66 -14.66 -4.66 -15.43
C SER A 66 -13.34 -5.10 -14.78
N ARG A 67 -12.63 -4.20 -14.10
CA ARG A 67 -11.29 -4.49 -13.54
C ARG A 67 -10.97 -3.65 -12.31
N LEU A 68 -10.39 -4.30 -11.30
CA LEU A 68 -9.68 -3.68 -10.19
C LEU A 68 -8.18 -3.97 -10.32
N THR A 69 -7.38 -2.92 -10.34
CA THR A 69 -5.91 -3.01 -10.28
C THR A 69 -5.43 -2.44 -8.96
N LEU A 70 -4.71 -3.25 -8.19
CA LEU A 70 -4.06 -2.85 -6.94
C LEU A 70 -2.55 -2.83 -7.13
N THR A 71 -1.91 -1.80 -6.59
CA THR A 71 -0.46 -1.75 -6.43
C THR A 71 -0.15 -1.66 -4.95
N THR A 72 0.62 -2.61 -4.42
CA THR A 72 1.10 -2.56 -3.05
C THR A 72 2.15 -1.46 -2.92
N ARG A 73 2.05 -0.67 -1.86
CA ARG A 73 3.01 0.38 -1.53
C ARG A 73 3.63 0.03 -0.19
N GLY A 74 4.95 0.13 -0.13
CA GLY A 74 5.70 -0.02 1.09
C GLY A 74 6.91 0.89 1.10
N SER A 75 7.69 0.77 2.16
CA SER A 75 8.95 1.46 2.27
C SER A 75 9.98 0.67 3.05
N VAL A 76 11.24 0.76 2.62
CA VAL A 76 12.38 0.08 3.24
C VAL A 76 13.32 1.12 3.86
N PRO A 77 13.89 0.85 5.05
CA PRO A 77 14.82 1.77 5.67
C PRO A 77 16.16 1.80 4.90
N VAL A 78 16.76 2.99 4.82
CA VAL A 78 18.04 3.24 4.16
C VAL A 78 19.15 3.31 5.20
N GLY A 79 20.31 2.74 4.88
CA GLY A 79 21.51 2.84 5.73
C GLY A 79 21.48 1.98 7.00
N VAL A 80 20.52 1.05 7.12
CA VAL A 80 20.47 0.06 8.21
C VAL A 80 20.60 -1.34 7.64
N ALA A 81 21.30 -2.22 8.36
CA ALA A 81 21.38 -3.63 8.01
C ALA A 81 19.98 -4.26 8.08
N CYS A 82 19.48 -4.69 6.92
CA CYS A 82 18.21 -5.41 6.81
C CYS A 82 18.47 -6.89 7.08
N SER A 83 17.95 -7.44 8.18
CA SER A 83 18.00 -8.90 8.37
C SER A 83 17.18 -9.57 7.27
N ALA A 84 17.72 -10.66 6.71
CA ALA A 84 17.07 -11.46 5.66
C ALA A 84 15.90 -12.29 6.21
N SER A 85 14.93 -11.61 6.81
CA SER A 85 13.68 -12.20 7.29
C SER A 85 12.54 -11.68 6.44
N VAL A 86 11.78 -12.58 5.82
CA VAL A 86 10.53 -12.25 5.15
C VAL A 86 9.39 -12.53 6.11
N ARG A 87 8.60 -11.49 6.38
CA ARG A 87 7.35 -11.57 7.13
C ARG A 87 6.20 -11.42 6.15
N ASN A 88 5.30 -12.39 6.13
CA ASN A 88 4.08 -12.29 5.35
C ASN A 88 3.00 -11.58 6.17
N GLU A 89 2.42 -10.54 5.60
CA GLU A 89 1.30 -9.81 6.20
C GLU A 89 0.12 -9.79 5.25
N THR A 90 -1.06 -10.19 5.74
CA THR A 90 -2.31 -10.07 4.98
C THR A 90 -2.92 -8.69 5.22
N ARG A 91 -3.17 -7.96 4.14
CA ARG A 91 -3.77 -6.62 4.12
C ARG A 91 -4.99 -6.61 3.23
N THR A 92 -6.06 -5.99 3.70
CA THR A 92 -7.34 -5.97 2.98
C THR A 92 -7.53 -4.64 2.27
N TYR A 93 -7.85 -4.70 0.98
CA TYR A 93 -8.43 -3.58 0.24
C TYR A 93 -9.94 -3.79 0.14
N THR A 94 -10.71 -2.72 0.39
CA THR A 94 -12.18 -2.74 0.27
C THR A 94 -12.59 -1.97 -0.98
N ASP A 95 -13.06 -2.71 -1.98
CA ASP A 95 -13.64 -2.17 -3.21
C ASP A 95 -15.08 -1.71 -2.94
N PRO A 96 -15.41 -0.43 -3.18
CA PRO A 96 -16.70 0.16 -2.78
C PRO A 96 -17.85 -0.16 -3.75
N GLY A 97 -17.64 -0.94 -4.81
CA GLY A 97 -18.69 -1.25 -5.78
C GLY A 97 -18.99 -0.13 -6.80
N THR A 98 -18.29 1.01 -6.75
CA THR A 98 -18.49 2.15 -7.65
C THR A 98 -17.25 2.43 -8.52
N PRO A 99 -17.38 2.60 -9.85
CA PRO A 99 -18.58 2.41 -10.67
C PRO A 99 -19.17 0.99 -10.60
N THR A 100 -20.45 0.79 -10.92
CA THR A 100 -21.06 -0.55 -10.91
C THR A 100 -20.24 -1.54 -11.74
N ARG A 101 -20.00 -2.73 -11.19
CA ARG A 101 -19.22 -3.78 -11.84
C ARG A 101 -19.99 -4.41 -13.00
N THR A 102 -19.25 -4.84 -14.01
CA THR A 102 -19.73 -5.67 -15.12
C THR A 102 -18.94 -6.97 -15.13
N GLY A 103 -19.63 -8.09 -15.31
CA GLY A 103 -19.01 -9.42 -15.29
C GLY A 103 -18.39 -9.80 -16.65
N PRO A 104 -17.28 -10.56 -16.65
CA PRO A 104 -16.46 -10.92 -15.47
C PRO A 104 -15.63 -9.73 -14.96
N PHE A 105 -15.41 -9.64 -13.64
CA PHE A 105 -14.63 -8.55 -13.02
C PHE A 105 -13.23 -9.03 -12.64
N GLU A 106 -12.20 -8.50 -13.29
CA GLU A 106 -10.81 -8.96 -13.13
C GLU A 106 -10.09 -8.30 -11.95
N ILE A 107 -9.32 -9.11 -11.20
CA ILE A 107 -8.46 -8.65 -10.10
C ILE A 107 -6.98 -8.75 -10.51
N VAL A 108 -6.31 -7.60 -10.57
CA VAL A 108 -4.90 -7.46 -10.89
C VAL A 108 -4.17 -6.89 -9.68
N VAL A 109 -3.08 -7.51 -9.24
CA VAL A 109 -2.24 -7.00 -8.14
C VAL A 109 -0.78 -6.97 -8.58
N ASN A 110 -0.13 -5.81 -8.45
CA ASN A 110 1.25 -5.56 -8.90
C ASN A 110 1.50 -5.97 -10.37
N GLY A 111 0.53 -5.70 -11.24
CA GLY A 111 0.62 -6.02 -12.67
C GLY A 111 0.38 -7.49 -13.04
N LYS A 112 0.13 -8.38 -12.07
CA LYS A 112 -0.24 -9.78 -12.30
C LYS A 112 -1.74 -9.98 -12.13
N THR A 113 -2.39 -10.68 -13.06
CA THR A 113 -3.78 -11.14 -12.92
C THR A 113 -3.86 -12.31 -11.93
N TRP A 114 -4.75 -12.22 -10.94
CA TRP A 114 -4.96 -13.25 -9.92
C TRP A 114 -6.27 -14.04 -10.13
N GLY A 115 -7.19 -13.50 -10.92
CA GLY A 115 -8.41 -14.18 -11.33
C GLY A 115 -9.55 -13.20 -11.58
N THR A 116 -10.75 -13.74 -11.68
CA THR A 116 -11.98 -12.99 -11.92
C THR A 116 -13.04 -13.33 -10.88
N THR A 117 -13.85 -12.34 -10.54
CA THR A 117 -15.07 -12.48 -9.75
C THR A 117 -16.28 -12.38 -10.67
N ASP A 118 -17.25 -13.27 -10.47
CA ASP A 118 -18.54 -13.22 -11.15
C ASP A 118 -19.44 -12.13 -10.56
N ILE A 119 -20.17 -11.44 -11.44
CA ILE A 119 -21.10 -10.37 -11.04
C ILE A 119 -22.53 -10.89 -11.09
N ARG A 120 -23.26 -10.76 -9.97
CA ARG A 120 -24.65 -11.20 -9.80
C ARG A 120 -25.58 -10.08 -9.33
#